data_AF-A0A5J4PZQ6-F1
#
_entry.id   AF-A0A5J4PZQ6-F1
#
_cell.length_a   1.000
_cell.length_b   1.000
_cell.length_c   1.000
_cell.angle_alpha   90.00
_cell.angle_beta   90.00
_cell.angle_gamma   90.00
#
_symmetry.space_group_name_H-M   'P 1'
#
loop_
_entity.id
_entity.type
_entity.pdbx_description
1 polymer ?
#
loop_
_entity_poly.entity_id
_entity_poly.type
_entity_poly.pdbx_seq_one_letter_code
_entity_poly.pdbx_strand_id
1 'polypeptide(L)'
;MAHHLLIRNIGAITEIDIDLNKINVVIGPQSSGKSTICKLACFCSWVEKKVCLSQAFDFFLVDNRFYTELVRFHKLKGYFREGSYFVFESDTVKFSYIHSGNGLPKFEWKKRYAYKRGKICYIPSERNLVSAINNWFEVKFKDNNI
;
A
#
# COMPACT_ATOMS: atom_id res chain seq x y z
N MET A 1 -4.74 16.87 1.02
CA MET A 1 -3.44 16.20 0.85
C MET A 1 -3.51 15.58 -0.52
N ALA A 2 -2.62 16.00 -1.42
CA ALA A 2 -2.51 15.39 -2.73
C ALA A 2 -1.65 14.13 -2.57
N HIS A 3 -2.17 13.00 -3.04
CA HIS A 3 -1.46 11.72 -3.00
C HIS A 3 -1.33 11.28 -4.45
N HIS A 4 -0.12 11.03 -4.91
CA HIS A 4 0.18 10.56 -6.25
C HIS A 4 0.67 9.12 -6.20
N LEU A 5 0.22 8.30 -7.14
CA LEU A 5 0.55 6.88 -7.23
C LEU A 5 0.85 6.50 -8.67
N LEU A 6 2.10 6.06 -8.89
CA LEU A 6 2.56 5.46 -10.14
C LEU A 6 2.81 3.98 -9.89
N ILE A 7 2.26 3.10 -10.72
CA ILE A 7 2.49 1.65 -10.65
C ILE A 7 2.83 1.13 -12.04
N ARG A 8 3.86 0.29 -12.12
CA ARG A 8 4.29 -0.39 -13.34
C ARG A 8 4.53 -1.86 -13.09
N ASN A 9 4.04 -2.71 -13.99
CA ASN A 9 4.33 -4.14 -14.03
C ASN A 9 3.98 -4.90 -12.73
N ILE A 10 2.84 -4.61 -12.09
CA ILE A 10 2.41 -5.33 -10.87
C ILE A 10 1.08 -6.05 -11.11
N GLY A 11 1.08 -7.38 -11.04
CA GLY A 11 -0.07 -8.21 -11.37
C GLY A 11 -0.53 -7.95 -12.80
N ALA A 12 -1.81 -7.63 -12.98
CA ALA A 12 -2.41 -7.31 -14.29
C ALA A 12 -2.14 -5.86 -14.75
N ILE A 13 -1.46 -5.03 -13.95
CA ILE A 13 -1.20 -3.62 -14.28
C ILE A 13 0.08 -3.53 -15.10
N THR A 14 -0.03 -2.99 -16.32
CA THR A 14 1.13 -2.59 -17.14
C THR A 14 1.68 -1.25 -16.65
N GLU A 15 0.85 -0.22 -16.64
CA GLU A 15 1.17 1.12 -16.15
C GLU A 15 -0.10 1.85 -15.68
N ILE A 16 0.01 2.61 -14.60
CA ILE A 16 -0.99 3.56 -14.14
C ILE A 16 -0.29 4.70 -13.41
N ASP A 17 -0.69 5.92 -13.72
CA ASP A 17 -0.20 7.16 -13.13
C ASP A 17 -1.43 7.98 -12.73
N ILE A 18 -1.70 8.12 -11.43
CA ILE A 18 -2.93 8.74 -10.91
C ILE A 18 -2.69 9.59 -9.67
N ASP A 19 -3.46 10.67 -9.58
CA ASP A 19 -3.69 11.40 -8.33
C ASP A 19 -4.90 10.81 -7.59
N LEU A 20 -4.70 10.47 -6.32
CA LEU A 20 -5.73 10.02 -5.40
C LEU A 20 -6.42 11.23 -4.78
N ASN A 21 -7.68 11.42 -5.15
CA ASN A 21 -8.56 12.43 -4.59
C ASN A 21 -9.19 11.97 -3.26
N LYS A 22 -10.01 12.84 -2.65
CA LYS A 22 -10.78 12.48 -1.45
C LYS A 22 -11.69 11.26 -1.67
N ILE A 23 -12.26 11.14 -2.87
CA ILE A 23 -13.10 10.02 -3.30
C ILE A 23 -12.55 9.54 -4.65
N ASN A 24 -12.27 8.24 -4.76
CA ASN A 24 -11.79 7.61 -5.99
C ASN A 24 -12.67 6.41 -6.32
N VAL A 25 -13.07 6.29 -7.58
CA VAL A 25 -13.88 5.17 -8.09
C VAL A 25 -13.07 4.44 -9.15
N VAL A 26 -12.68 3.19 -8.86
CA VAL A 26 -11.89 2.34 -9.76
C VAL A 26 -12.79 1.26 -10.35
N ILE A 27 -13.10 1.36 -11.64
CA ILE A 27 -14.00 0.44 -12.37
C ILE A 27 -13.32 -0.13 -13.61
N GLY A 28 -13.85 -1.23 -14.15
CA GLY A 28 -13.27 -1.93 -15.31
C GLY A 28 -13.49 -3.44 -15.29
N PRO A 29 -13.04 -4.16 -16.33
CA PRO A 29 -13.27 -5.60 -16.52
C PRO A 29 -12.77 -6.46 -15.35
N GLN A 30 -13.33 -7.66 -15.17
CA GLN A 30 -12.83 -8.59 -14.15
C GLN A 30 -11.34 -8.92 -14.40
N SER A 31 -10.59 -9.13 -13.32
CA SER A 31 -9.14 -9.42 -13.38
C SER A 31 -8.24 -8.29 -13.91
N SER A 32 -8.77 -7.08 -14.15
CA SER A 32 -7.98 -5.95 -14.69
C SER A 32 -7.05 -5.24 -13.67
N GLY A 33 -6.83 -5.81 -12.49
CA GLY A 33 -5.92 -5.21 -11.48
C GLY A 33 -6.50 -4.11 -10.58
N LYS A 34 -7.82 -3.85 -10.62
CA LYS A 34 -8.48 -2.83 -9.76
C LYS A 34 -8.17 -2.98 -8.27
N SER A 35 -8.24 -4.21 -7.76
CA SER A 35 -7.91 -4.50 -6.36
C SER A 35 -6.42 -4.28 -6.07
N THR A 36 -5.52 -4.55 -7.03
CA THR A 36 -4.09 -4.27 -6.91
C THR A 36 -3.82 -2.79 -6.69
N ILE A 37 -4.51 -1.90 -7.43
CA ILE A 37 -4.43 -0.44 -7.24
C ILE A 37 -4.83 -0.08 -5.81
N CYS A 38 -5.99 -0.54 -5.35
CA CYS A 38 -6.48 -0.23 -4.00
C CYS A 38 -5.57 -0.78 -2.89
N LYS A 39 -5.02 -1.97 -3.07
CA LYS A 39 -4.06 -2.59 -2.13
C LYS A 39 -2.78 -1.76 -2.04
N LEU A 40 -2.20 -1.38 -3.17
CA LEU A 40 -0.99 -0.55 -3.19
C LEU A 40 -1.24 0.84 -2.59
N ALA A 41 -2.36 1.48 -2.92
CA ALA A 41 -2.73 2.77 -2.33
C ALA A 41 -2.88 2.69 -0.81
N CYS A 42 -3.51 1.62 -0.30
CA CYS A 42 -3.65 1.38 1.13
C CYS A 42 -2.30 1.12 1.80
N PHE A 43 -1.47 0.25 1.21
CA PHE A 43 -0.14 -0.02 1.72
C PHE A 43 0.70 1.25 1.80
N CYS A 44 0.67 2.08 0.75
CA CYS A 44 1.43 3.32 0.73
C CYS A 44 0.97 4.30 1.81
N SER A 45 -0.34 4.42 2.03
CA SER A 45 -0.90 5.23 3.12
C SER A 45 -0.45 4.72 4.50
N TRP A 46 -0.35 3.40 4.67
CA TRP A 46 0.15 2.81 5.91
C TRP A 46 1.65 3.03 6.10
N VAL A 47 2.47 2.90 5.04
CA VAL A 47 3.89 3.22 5.06
C VAL A 47 4.09 4.67 5.49
N GLU A 48 3.43 5.62 4.82
CA GLU A 48 3.47 7.05 5.18
C GLU A 48 3.14 7.26 6.66
N LYS A 49 2.02 6.69 7.13
CA LYS A 49 1.62 6.77 8.53
C LYS A 49 2.70 6.24 9.46
N LYS A 50 3.27 5.08 9.15
CA LYS A 50 4.28 4.44 10.00
C LYS A 50 5.54 5.30 10.09
N VAL A 51 6.08 5.77 8.96
CA VAL A 51 7.29 6.61 8.94
C VAL A 51 7.06 7.97 9.57
N CYS A 52 5.88 8.57 9.41
CA CYS A 52 5.55 9.86 10.02
C CYS A 52 5.35 9.73 11.54
N LEU A 53 4.89 8.60 12.05
CA LEU A 53 4.75 8.39 13.49
C LEU A 53 6.08 8.01 14.15
N SER A 54 6.89 7.16 13.51
CA SER A 54 8.24 6.82 14.01
C SER A 54 9.27 7.91 13.74
N GLN A 55 8.98 8.85 12.84
CA GLN A 55 9.90 9.84 12.32
C GLN A 55 11.19 9.23 11.75
N ALA A 56 11.11 8.00 11.23
CA ALA A 56 12.26 7.22 10.75
C ALA A 56 11.86 6.25 9.63
N PHE A 57 12.80 5.96 8.72
CA PHE A 57 12.61 5.01 7.61
C PHE A 57 13.13 3.60 7.91
N ASP A 58 13.93 3.43 8.96
CA ASP A 58 14.70 2.20 9.25
C ASP A 58 13.84 0.94 9.30
N PHE A 59 12.60 1.07 9.77
CA PHE A 59 11.64 -0.04 9.81
C PHE A 59 11.48 -0.72 8.44
N PHE A 60 11.54 0.03 7.34
CA PHE A 60 11.34 -0.48 5.99
C PHE A 60 12.63 -0.83 5.24
N LEU A 61 13.79 -0.44 5.76
CA LEU A 61 15.09 -0.62 5.11
C LEU A 61 15.83 -1.89 5.54
N VAL A 62 15.26 -2.65 6.47
CA VAL A 62 15.88 -3.86 7.04
C VAL A 62 15.18 -5.11 6.51
N ASP A 63 15.96 -6.18 6.23
CA ASP A 63 15.50 -7.54 5.92
C ASP A 63 14.38 -7.64 4.86
N ASN A 64 14.41 -6.78 3.83
CA ASN A 64 13.37 -6.73 2.80
C ASN A 64 11.94 -6.58 3.39
N ARG A 65 11.83 -5.93 4.56
CA ARG A 65 10.58 -5.84 5.32
C ARG A 65 9.49 -5.10 4.56
N PHE A 66 9.86 -4.06 3.79
CA PHE A 66 8.91 -3.33 2.95
C PHE A 66 8.14 -4.27 2.00
N TYR A 67 8.84 -5.10 1.25
CA TYR A 67 8.23 -6.07 0.35
C TYR A 67 7.46 -7.16 1.12
N THR A 68 8.03 -7.65 2.21
CA THR A 68 7.45 -8.74 2.99
C THR A 68 6.10 -8.33 3.59
N GLU A 69 6.00 -7.13 4.16
CA GLU A 69 4.75 -6.58 4.69
C GLU A 69 3.71 -6.32 3.58
N LEU A 70 4.15 -5.78 2.44
CA LEU A 70 3.29 -5.56 1.27
C LEU A 70 2.64 -6.85 0.77
N VAL A 71 3.46 -7.90 0.60
CA VAL A 71 2.99 -9.18 0.05
C VAL A 71 2.14 -9.95 1.06
N ARG A 72 2.55 -9.97 2.33
CA ARG A 72 1.84 -10.69 3.40
C ARG A 72 0.45 -10.13 3.63
N PHE A 73 0.34 -8.82 3.93
CA PHE A 73 -0.93 -8.23 4.32
C PHE A 73 -1.95 -8.21 3.18
N HIS A 74 -1.52 -7.89 1.96
CA HIS A 74 -2.41 -7.77 0.80
C HIS A 74 -2.52 -9.05 -0.04
N LYS A 75 -1.90 -10.15 0.39
CA LYS A 75 -1.86 -11.45 -0.32
C LYS A 75 -1.42 -11.28 -1.79
N LEU A 76 -0.34 -10.54 -2.02
CA LEU A 76 0.18 -10.20 -3.36
C LEU A 76 1.30 -11.14 -3.84
N LYS A 77 1.37 -12.35 -3.30
CA LYS A 77 2.42 -13.31 -3.67
C LYS A 77 2.32 -13.63 -5.17
N GLY A 78 3.42 -13.51 -5.89
CA GLY A 78 3.49 -13.75 -7.34
C GLY A 78 3.02 -12.58 -8.23
N TYR A 79 2.65 -11.43 -7.66
CA TYR A 79 2.24 -10.25 -8.45
C TYR A 79 3.44 -9.42 -8.94
N PHE A 80 4.59 -9.56 -8.26
CA PHE A 80 5.80 -8.84 -8.58
C PHE A 80 6.68 -9.69 -9.48
N ARG A 81 7.25 -9.07 -10.50
CA ARG A 81 8.23 -9.60 -11.45
C ARG A 81 9.40 -8.65 -11.57
N GLU A 82 10.47 -9.07 -12.23
CA GLU A 82 11.58 -8.17 -12.52
C GLU A 82 11.08 -6.94 -13.29
N GLY A 83 11.47 -5.75 -12.84
CA GLY A 83 10.98 -4.49 -13.38
C GLY A 83 9.60 -4.04 -12.86
N SER A 84 9.00 -4.75 -11.90
CA SER A 84 7.89 -4.20 -11.11
C SER A 84 8.35 -2.97 -10.35
N TYR A 85 7.57 -1.91 -10.42
CA TYR A 85 7.94 -0.63 -9.84
C TYR A 85 6.70 0.12 -9.36
N PHE A 86 6.83 0.86 -8.27
CA PHE A 86 5.84 1.87 -7.93
C PHE A 86 6.46 3.06 -7.21
N VAL A 87 5.78 4.20 -7.31
CA VAL A 87 6.08 5.44 -6.60
C VAL A 87 4.83 5.89 -5.87
N PHE A 88 5.03 6.38 -4.66
CA PHE A 88 4.03 7.12 -3.94
C PHE A 88 4.61 8.47 -3.52
N GLU A 89 3.83 9.52 -3.71
CA GLU A 89 4.20 10.86 -3.30
C GLU A 89 3.03 11.55 -2.60
N SER A 90 3.31 12.18 -1.47
CA SER A 90 2.35 13.01 -0.74
C SER A 90 2.94 14.38 -0.43
N ASP A 91 2.20 15.18 0.34
CA ASP A 91 2.73 16.43 0.90
C ASP A 91 3.88 16.19 1.89
N THR A 92 3.95 15.02 2.53
CA THR A 92 4.88 14.74 3.63
C THR A 92 6.06 13.87 3.23
N VAL A 93 5.85 12.85 2.39
CA VAL A 93 6.87 11.87 2.03
C VAL A 93 6.74 11.48 0.57
N LYS A 94 7.87 11.15 -0.04
CA LYS A 94 7.94 10.48 -1.33
C LYS A 94 8.72 9.20 -1.16
N PHE A 95 8.26 8.12 -1.77
CA PHE A 95 9.05 6.90 -1.85
C PHE A 95 8.80 6.12 -3.12
N SER A 96 9.78 5.31 -3.48
CA SER A 96 9.71 4.43 -4.64
C SER A 96 10.29 3.07 -4.32
N TYR A 97 9.78 2.05 -4.98
CA TYR A 97 10.24 0.67 -4.82
C TYR A 97 10.34 0.01 -6.18
N ILE A 98 11.53 -0.51 -6.49
CA ILE A 98 11.81 -1.35 -7.66
C ILE A 98 12.01 -2.76 -7.15
N HIS A 99 11.23 -3.72 -7.69
CA HIS A 99 11.44 -5.12 -7.39
C HIS A 99 12.67 -5.64 -8.13
N SER A 100 13.76 -5.77 -7.37
CA SER A 100 14.95 -6.54 -7.70
C SER A 100 15.28 -7.41 -6.48
N GLY A 101 16.09 -8.46 -6.63
CA GLY A 101 16.34 -9.43 -5.54
C GLY A 101 16.73 -8.82 -4.19
N ASN A 102 17.33 -7.62 -4.18
CA ASN A 102 17.70 -6.83 -2.99
C ASN A 102 17.12 -5.40 -3.02
N GLY A 103 16.01 -5.18 -3.71
CA GLY A 103 15.45 -3.84 -3.93
C GLY A 103 15.01 -3.18 -2.63
N LEU A 104 15.79 -2.21 -2.13
CA LEU A 104 15.38 -1.36 -1.02
C LEU A 104 14.52 -0.21 -1.53
N PRO A 105 13.44 0.14 -0.81
CA PRO A 105 12.68 1.35 -1.12
C PRO A 105 13.56 2.59 -0.91
N LYS A 106 13.42 3.58 -1.81
CA LYS A 106 14.04 4.90 -1.66
C LYS A 106 13.02 5.85 -1.05
N PHE A 107 13.36 6.50 0.06
CA PHE A 107 12.50 7.46 0.76
C PHE A 107 13.08 8.87 0.70
N GLU A 108 12.19 9.86 0.72
CA GLU A 108 12.51 11.28 0.76
C GLU A 108 11.45 12.01 1.60
N TRP A 109 11.90 12.86 2.52
CA TRP A 109 11.01 13.77 3.25
C TRP A 109 10.69 15.00 2.41
N LYS A 110 9.41 15.38 2.37
CA LYS A 110 8.98 16.68 1.83
C LYS A 110 8.65 17.61 3.00
N LYS A 111 7.42 17.57 3.51
CA LYS A 111 7.01 18.29 4.73
C LYS A 111 6.92 17.32 5.91
N ARG A 112 8.08 16.89 6.43
CA ARG A 112 8.23 15.82 7.46
C ARG A 112 7.25 15.93 8.65
N TYR A 113 6.98 17.14 9.13
CA TYR A 113 6.14 17.38 10.31
C TYR A 113 4.68 17.77 9.98
N ALA A 114 4.28 17.81 8.71
CA ALA A 114 2.94 18.23 8.29
C ALA A 114 1.92 17.09 8.26
N TYR A 115 2.28 15.88 8.72
CA TYR A 115 1.42 14.71 8.65
C TYR A 115 0.20 14.83 9.56
N LYS A 116 -1.00 14.66 8.97
CA LYS A 116 -2.26 14.62 9.70
C LYS A 116 -2.66 13.17 9.95
N ARG A 117 -2.67 12.75 11.21
CA ARG A 117 -2.92 11.36 11.61
C ARG A 117 -4.35 10.91 11.24
N GLY A 118 -4.44 10.09 10.19
CA GLY A 118 -5.68 9.44 9.76
C GLY A 118 -5.86 8.02 10.29
N LYS A 119 -7.12 7.55 10.29
CA LYS A 119 -7.45 6.12 10.38
C LYS A 119 -7.38 5.53 8.97
N ILE A 120 -6.77 4.35 8.85
CA ILE A 120 -6.60 3.63 7.57
C ILE A 120 -7.27 2.28 7.75
N CYS A 121 -8.10 1.89 6.80
CA CYS A 121 -8.78 0.61 6.78
C CYS A 121 -8.83 0.09 5.34
N TYR A 122 -8.45 -1.18 5.15
CA TYR A 122 -8.65 -1.90 3.90
C TYR A 122 -9.72 -2.96 4.13
N ILE A 123 -10.79 -2.90 3.34
CA ILE A 123 -11.85 -3.90 3.39
C ILE A 123 -11.74 -4.74 2.11
N PRO A 124 -11.28 -6.01 2.19
CA PRO A 124 -11.05 -6.87 1.03
C PRO A 124 -12.35 -7.23 0.32
N SER A 125 -12.29 -7.79 -0.90
CA SER A 125 -13.50 -8.16 -1.66
C SER A 125 -14.34 -9.28 -1.02
N GLU A 126 -13.77 -10.07 -0.11
CA GLU A 126 -14.43 -11.18 0.62
C GLU A 126 -15.36 -10.69 1.77
N ARG A 127 -15.95 -9.49 1.65
CA ARG A 127 -16.70 -8.78 2.72
C ARG A 127 -17.89 -9.54 3.25
N ASN A 128 -18.42 -10.45 2.45
CA ASN A 128 -19.60 -11.26 2.75
C ASN A 128 -19.37 -12.13 4.01
N LEU A 129 -18.10 -12.42 4.33
CA LEU A 129 -17.74 -13.17 5.54
C LEU A 129 -17.91 -12.34 6.83
N VAL A 130 -17.73 -11.02 6.74
CA VAL A 130 -17.88 -10.10 7.89
C VAL A 130 -19.31 -10.09 8.41
N SER A 131 -20.30 -10.18 7.50
CA SER A 131 -21.72 -10.30 7.87
C SER A 131 -22.12 -11.67 8.39
N ALA A 132 -21.30 -12.71 8.19
CA ALA A 132 -21.61 -14.08 8.57
C ALA A 132 -21.09 -14.47 9.96
N ILE A 133 -20.24 -13.64 10.58
CA ILE A 133 -19.61 -13.94 11.87
C ILE A 133 -20.20 -13.02 12.94
N ASN A 134 -20.93 -13.62 13.88
CA ASN A 134 -21.39 -12.92 15.09
C ASN A 134 -20.17 -12.42 15.88
N ASN A 135 -20.22 -11.18 16.38
CA ASN A 135 -19.12 -10.51 17.08
C ASN A 135 -17.79 -10.43 16.27
N TRP A 136 -17.86 -10.18 14.96
CA TRP A 136 -16.67 -10.00 14.10
C TRP A 136 -15.59 -9.06 14.70
N PHE A 137 -15.98 -8.02 15.44
CA PHE A 137 -15.06 -7.09 16.09
C PHE A 137 -14.11 -7.75 17.12
N GLU A 138 -14.49 -8.91 17.68
CA GLU A 138 -13.70 -9.66 18.66
C GLU A 138 -12.74 -10.67 18.01
N VAL A 139 -12.88 -10.91 16.70
CA VAL A 139 -12.08 -11.90 15.97
C VAL A 139 -10.67 -11.35 15.70
N LYS A 140 -9.70 -11.89 16.43
CA LYS A 140 -8.27 -11.62 16.19
C LYS A 140 -7.76 -12.48 15.03
N PHE A 141 -7.61 -11.89 13.85
CA PHE A 141 -6.89 -12.54 12.76
C PHE A 141 -5.37 -12.48 13.03
N LYS A 142 -4.66 -13.58 12.79
CA LYS A 142 -3.21 -13.51 12.60
C LYS A 142 -2.96 -12.54 11.44
N ASP A 143 -2.11 -11.53 11.67
CA ASP A 143 -1.68 -10.52 10.69
C ASP A 143 -2.54 -9.24 10.60
N ASN A 144 -3.22 -8.87 11.68
CA ASN A 144 -3.80 -7.53 11.80
C ASN A 144 -2.72 -6.48 12.13
N ASN A 145 -2.36 -5.65 11.15
CA ASN A 145 -1.53 -4.45 11.34
C ASN A 145 -2.31 -3.27 11.98
N ILE A 146 -3.15 -3.56 12.98
CA ILE A 146 -3.82 -2.56 13.83
C ILE A 146 -2.94 -2.28 15.04
#